data_AF-A0A966GIR3-F1
#
_entry.id   AF-A0A966GIR3-F1
#
_cell.length_a   1.000
_cell.length_b   1.000
_cell.length_c   1.000
_cell.angle_alpha   90.00
_cell.angle_beta   90.00
_cell.angle_gamma   90.00
#
_symmetry.space_group_name_H-M   'P 1'
#
loop_
_entity.id
_entity.type
_entity.pdbx_description
1 polymer ?
#
loop_
_entity_poly.entity_id
_entity_poly.type
_entity_poly.pdbx_seq_one_letter_code
_entity_poly.pdbx_strand_id
1 'polypeptide(L)'
;MFNQKFLAGLKTSYQEANSERRQIISASNNILFEAKKTIFALQKSDFKKAESNLKEMEADFLALEKKFSPNRLNKEGAFKAAAEEYMEAKTFFLIIKDKKIEEVKGLNFDYEAYLGGVCDMIGELVRYATNQAAQGRFAVVAKVKKKAEVIMEDLADFDMTSYLRTKYDQARGHLRKLEQMAYEIKLRGRK
;
A
#
# COMPACT_ATOMS: atom_id res chain seq x y z
N MET A 1 38.66 -18.73 22.56
CA MET A 1 37.83 -18.16 23.65
C MET A 1 37.52 -16.71 23.33
N PHE A 2 36.31 -16.21 23.61
CA PHE A 2 35.94 -14.81 23.34
C PHE A 2 36.54 -13.86 24.39
N ASN A 3 36.91 -12.65 23.97
CA ASN A 3 37.24 -11.56 24.87
C ASN A 3 35.97 -11.12 25.63
N GLN A 4 36.02 -11.08 26.97
CA GLN A 4 34.84 -10.81 27.80
C GLN A 4 34.28 -9.39 27.63
N LYS A 5 35.15 -8.38 27.43
CA LYS A 5 34.72 -7.00 27.16
C LYS A 5 34.02 -6.90 25.81
N PHE A 6 34.54 -7.60 24.80
CA PHE A 6 33.91 -7.69 23.49
C PHE A 6 32.54 -8.38 23.57
N LEU A 7 32.45 -9.52 24.27
CA LEU A 7 31.20 -10.26 24.44
C LEU A 7 30.14 -9.43 25.19
N ALA A 8 30.54 -8.68 26.21
CA ALA A 8 29.65 -7.75 26.92
C ALA A 8 29.13 -6.64 25.98
N GLY A 9 30.00 -6.04 25.16
CA GLY A 9 29.60 -5.05 24.16
C GLY A 9 28.58 -5.59 23.15
N LEU A 10 28.81 -6.81 22.62
CA LEU A 10 27.87 -7.48 21.74
C LEU A 10 26.50 -7.69 22.40
N LYS A 11 26.48 -8.10 23.67
CA LYS A 11 25.24 -8.33 24.42
C LYS A 11 24.44 -7.04 24.57
N THR A 12 25.08 -5.93 24.91
CA THR A 12 24.43 -4.61 25.02
C THR A 12 23.83 -4.19 23.68
N SER A 13 24.62 -4.20 22.60
CA SER A 13 24.12 -3.81 21.27
C SER A 13 22.97 -4.70 20.80
N TYR A 14 23.02 -6.01 21.08
CA TYR A 14 21.95 -6.95 20.76
C TYR A 14 20.65 -6.65 21.54
N GLN A 15 20.77 -6.31 22.83
CA GLN A 15 19.63 -5.97 23.67
C GLN A 15 18.97 -4.65 23.24
N GLU A 16 19.77 -3.64 22.91
CA GLU A 16 19.30 -2.35 22.38
C GLU A 16 18.55 -2.56 21.06
N ALA A 17 19.16 -3.24 20.08
CA ALA A 17 18.55 -3.51 18.79
C ALA A 17 17.21 -4.29 18.90
N ASN A 18 17.12 -5.23 19.84
CA ASN A 18 15.88 -5.95 20.13
C ASN A 18 14.81 -5.07 20.81
N SER A 19 15.22 -4.13 21.66
CA SER A 19 14.30 -3.17 22.26
C SER A 19 13.69 -2.26 21.20
N GLU A 20 14.52 -1.72 20.30
CA GLU A 20 14.06 -0.92 19.16
C GLU A 20 13.14 -1.73 18.25
N ARG A 21 13.54 -2.94 17.87
CA ARG A 21 12.75 -3.83 17.00
C ARG A 21 11.34 -4.03 17.54
N ARG A 22 11.19 -4.31 18.84
CA ARG A 22 9.86 -4.50 19.44
C ARG A 22 8.99 -3.25 19.35
N GLN A 23 9.58 -2.08 19.56
CA GLN A 23 8.88 -0.80 19.45
C GLN A 23 8.46 -0.52 18.00
N ILE A 24 9.36 -0.75 17.03
CA ILE A 24 9.07 -0.57 15.60
C ILE A 24 7.94 -1.51 15.16
N ILE A 25 8.01 -2.79 15.52
CA ILE A 25 6.99 -3.78 15.18
C ILE A 25 5.63 -3.35 15.74
N SER A 26 5.58 -2.97 17.02
CA SER A 26 4.32 -2.57 17.66
C SER A 26 3.68 -1.38 16.97
N ALA A 27 4.45 -0.32 16.68
CA ALA A 27 3.93 0.87 16.02
C ALA A 27 3.54 0.59 14.56
N SER A 28 4.35 -0.17 13.83
CA SER A 28 4.07 -0.52 12.44
C SER A 28 2.79 -1.36 12.31
N ASN A 29 2.54 -2.29 13.24
CA ASN A 29 1.30 -3.07 13.25
C ASN A 29 0.05 -2.19 13.47
N ASN A 30 0.16 -1.13 14.27
CA ASN A 30 -0.94 -0.19 14.45
C ASN A 30 -1.23 0.58 13.14
N ILE A 31 -0.18 1.06 12.47
CA ILE A 31 -0.31 1.75 11.18
C ILE A 31 -0.90 0.80 10.12
N LEU A 32 -0.41 -0.44 10.04
CA LEU A 32 -0.95 -1.47 9.15
C LEU A 32 -2.45 -1.70 9.37
N PHE A 33 -2.90 -1.71 10.62
CA PHE A 33 -4.31 -1.87 10.96
C PHE A 33 -5.15 -0.64 10.56
N GLU A 34 -4.63 0.56 10.77
CA GLU A 34 -5.28 1.80 10.34
C GLU A 34 -5.34 1.94 8.81
N ALA A 35 -4.33 1.45 8.08
CA ALA A 35 -4.34 1.38 6.63
C ALA A 35 -5.49 0.50 6.12
N LYS A 36 -5.66 -0.70 6.70
CA LYS A 36 -6.81 -1.59 6.40
C LYS A 36 -8.15 -0.91 6.65
N LYS A 37 -8.31 -0.27 7.81
CA LYS A 37 -9.53 0.50 8.13
C LYS A 37 -9.79 1.62 7.13
N THR A 38 -8.74 2.29 6.67
CA THR A 38 -8.79 3.35 5.67
C THR A 38 -9.28 2.80 4.34
N ILE A 39 -8.75 1.66 3.88
CA ILE A 39 -9.22 0.97 2.67
C ILE A 39 -10.71 0.61 2.80
N PHE A 40 -11.14 0.08 3.96
CA PHE A 40 -12.57 -0.18 4.20
C PHE A 40 -13.44 1.07 4.15
N ALA A 41 -12.97 2.20 4.69
CA ALA A 41 -13.67 3.49 4.60
C ALA A 41 -13.78 3.95 3.14
N LEU A 42 -12.71 3.80 2.35
CA LEU A 42 -12.69 4.13 0.92
C LEU A 42 -13.68 3.30 0.12
N GLN A 43 -13.77 1.99 0.38
CA GLN A 43 -14.76 1.12 -0.28
C GLN A 43 -16.20 1.54 -0.01
N LYS A 44 -16.46 2.09 1.20
CA LYS A 44 -17.75 2.65 1.58
C LYS A 44 -17.95 4.11 1.15
N SER A 45 -17.00 4.68 0.40
CA SER A 45 -17.00 6.08 -0.04
C SER A 45 -16.98 7.10 1.10
N ASP A 46 -16.51 6.71 2.30
CA ASP A 46 -16.26 7.62 3.42
C ASP A 46 -14.90 8.31 3.27
N PHE A 47 -14.85 9.25 2.32
CA PHE A 47 -13.61 9.93 1.94
C PHE A 47 -13.08 10.86 3.03
N LYS A 48 -13.96 11.42 3.87
CA LYS A 48 -13.54 12.34 4.95
C LYS A 48 -12.76 11.58 6.01
N LYS A 49 -13.29 10.43 6.44
CA LYS A 49 -12.60 9.56 7.39
C LYS A 49 -11.28 9.05 6.82
N ALA A 50 -11.29 8.57 5.57
CA ALA A 50 -10.07 8.09 4.94
C ALA A 50 -8.98 9.16 4.84
N GLU A 51 -9.35 10.40 4.51
CA GLU A 51 -8.40 11.51 4.48
C GLU A 51 -7.82 11.85 5.87
N SER A 52 -8.62 11.78 6.94
CA SER A 52 -8.13 11.94 8.31
C SER A 52 -7.13 10.84 8.67
N ASN A 53 -7.52 9.59 8.46
CA ASN A 53 -6.69 8.43 8.77
C ASN A 53 -5.34 8.48 8.03
N LEU A 54 -5.33 8.88 6.75
CA LEU A 54 -4.09 9.02 5.98
C LEU A 54 -3.13 10.04 6.60
N LYS A 55 -3.65 11.17 7.08
CA LYS A 55 -2.84 12.21 7.75
C LYS A 55 -2.29 11.72 9.10
N GLU A 56 -3.09 10.97 9.85
CA GLU A 56 -2.68 10.37 11.12
C GLU A 56 -1.55 9.35 10.91
N MET A 57 -1.69 8.46 9.92
CA MET A 57 -0.63 7.50 9.57
C MET A 57 0.66 8.18 9.10
N GLU A 58 0.56 9.25 8.30
CA GLU A 58 1.73 10.04 7.89
C GLU A 58 2.46 10.64 9.11
N ALA A 59 1.72 11.13 10.11
CA ALA A 59 2.29 11.62 11.36
C ALA A 59 2.96 10.51 12.19
N ASP A 60 2.37 9.31 12.24
CA ASP A 60 2.92 8.16 12.93
C ASP A 60 4.22 7.66 12.29
N PHE A 61 4.27 7.61 10.95
CA PHE A 61 5.51 7.30 10.23
C PHE A 61 6.60 8.34 10.50
N LEU A 62 6.26 9.64 10.48
CA LEU A 62 7.21 10.70 10.81
C LEU A 62 7.74 10.57 12.24
N ALA A 63 6.89 10.18 13.19
CA ALA A 63 7.31 9.94 14.58
C ALA A 63 8.28 8.75 14.68
N LEU A 64 8.04 7.69 13.92
CA LEU A 64 8.96 6.55 13.83
C LEU A 64 10.30 6.93 13.22
N GLU A 65 10.32 7.66 12.11
CA GLU A 65 11.55 8.10 11.44
C GLU A 65 12.41 8.98 12.34
N LYS A 66 11.79 9.91 13.06
CA LYS A 66 12.48 10.73 14.06
C LYS A 66 13.09 9.92 15.19
N LYS A 67 12.46 8.80 15.56
CA LYS A 67 12.87 7.98 16.70
C LYS A 67 13.97 6.96 16.37
N PHE A 68 13.90 6.31 15.20
CA PHE A 68 14.78 5.18 14.88
C PHE A 68 15.68 5.37 13.66
N SER A 69 15.52 6.45 12.88
CA SER A 69 16.12 6.69 11.55
C SER A 69 15.56 5.81 10.42
N PRO A 70 15.45 6.33 9.18
CA PRO A 70 14.97 5.56 8.03
C PRO A 70 15.74 4.27 7.76
N ASN A 71 17.07 4.30 7.88
CA ASN A 71 17.93 3.13 7.62
C ASN A 71 17.68 1.97 8.60
N ARG A 72 17.25 2.27 9.82
CA ARG A 72 16.91 1.25 10.83
C ARG A 72 15.52 0.68 10.58
N LEU A 73 14.56 1.54 10.24
CA LEU A 73 13.16 1.16 10.00
C LEU A 73 13.04 0.24 8.79
N ASN A 74 13.72 0.56 7.69
CA ASN A 74 13.69 -0.22 6.46
C ASN A 74 14.33 -1.63 6.59
N LYS A 75 14.94 -1.96 7.74
CA LYS A 75 15.39 -3.33 8.05
C LYS A 75 14.30 -4.19 8.68
N GLU A 76 13.21 -3.58 9.15
CA GLU A 76 12.13 -4.28 9.85
C GLU A 76 11.00 -4.62 8.88
N GLY A 77 10.73 -5.91 8.67
CA GLY A 77 9.68 -6.36 7.77
C GLY A 77 8.28 -5.83 8.16
N ALA A 78 8.02 -5.62 9.45
CA ALA A 78 6.76 -5.02 9.90
C ALA A 78 6.59 -3.57 9.43
N PHE A 79 7.68 -2.79 9.40
CA PHE A 79 7.66 -1.42 8.89
C PHE A 79 7.41 -1.41 7.38
N LYS A 80 8.13 -2.28 6.64
CA LYS A 80 7.92 -2.44 5.19
C LYS A 80 6.48 -2.81 4.85
N ALA A 81 5.90 -3.77 5.56
CA ALA A 81 4.50 -4.17 5.37
C ALA A 81 3.52 -3.03 5.67
N ALA A 82 3.75 -2.25 6.74
CA ALA A 82 2.93 -1.10 7.06
C ALA A 82 3.02 0.00 5.99
N ALA A 83 4.23 0.27 5.48
CA ALA A 83 4.46 1.24 4.40
C ALA A 83 3.77 0.81 3.10
N GLU A 84 3.88 -0.47 2.71
CA GLU A 84 3.21 -1.03 1.53
C GLU A 84 1.68 -0.88 1.61
N GLU A 85 1.07 -1.28 2.73
CA GLU A 85 -0.39 -1.18 2.92
C GLU A 85 -0.86 0.29 3.02
N TYR A 86 -0.05 1.18 3.63
CA TYR A 86 -0.31 2.62 3.57
C TYR A 86 -0.28 3.13 2.12
N MET A 87 0.70 2.71 1.32
CA MET A 87 0.79 3.09 -0.09
C MET A 87 -0.39 2.56 -0.90
N GLU A 88 -0.87 1.35 -0.63
CA GLU A 88 -2.13 0.83 -1.17
C GLU A 88 -3.31 1.76 -0.83
N ALA A 89 -3.50 2.09 0.44
CA ALA A 89 -4.59 2.96 0.90
C ALA A 89 -4.51 4.37 0.29
N LYS A 90 -3.32 4.97 0.28
CA LYS A 90 -3.06 6.33 -0.21
C LYS A 90 -3.28 6.41 -1.71
N THR A 91 -2.71 5.49 -2.49
CA THR A 91 -2.85 5.48 -3.95
C THR A 91 -4.29 5.18 -4.34
N PHE A 92 -4.98 4.30 -3.60
CA PHE A 92 -6.41 4.05 -3.82
C PHE A 92 -7.22 5.34 -3.64
N PHE A 93 -6.99 6.08 -2.55
CA PHE A 93 -7.63 7.37 -2.30
C PHE A 93 -7.35 8.41 -3.41
N LEU A 94 -6.12 8.49 -3.90
CA LEU A 94 -5.76 9.44 -4.96
C LEU A 94 -6.46 9.09 -6.28
N ILE A 95 -6.42 7.82 -6.67
CA ILE A 95 -7.01 7.33 -7.92
C ILE A 95 -8.52 7.51 -7.95
N ILE A 96 -9.24 7.19 -6.88
CA ILE A 96 -10.70 7.41 -6.83
C ILE A 96 -11.09 8.90 -6.79
N LYS A 97 -10.17 9.78 -6.37
CA LYS A 97 -10.34 11.23 -6.36
C LYS A 97 -9.83 11.94 -7.61
N ASP A 98 -9.42 11.19 -8.64
CA ASP A 98 -8.85 11.75 -9.88
C ASP A 98 -7.59 12.61 -9.62
N LYS A 99 -6.81 12.25 -8.59
CA LYS A 99 -5.52 12.87 -8.28
C LYS A 99 -4.36 12.00 -8.78
N LYS A 100 -3.23 12.65 -9.07
CA LYS A 100 -2.00 11.96 -9.46
C LYS A 100 -1.38 11.24 -8.26
N ILE A 101 -0.71 10.13 -8.54
CA ILE A 101 0.17 9.47 -7.58
C ILE A 101 1.52 10.20 -7.64
N GLU A 102 1.99 10.65 -6.49
CA GLU A 102 3.25 11.37 -6.32
C GLU A 102 4.00 10.78 -5.13
N GLU A 103 5.29 11.10 -5.04
CA GLU A 103 6.11 10.78 -3.87
C GLU A 103 5.51 11.37 -2.60
N VAL A 104 5.55 10.60 -1.52
CA VAL A 104 5.08 11.04 -0.20
C VAL A 104 6.16 11.91 0.45
N LYS A 105 5.99 13.23 0.35
CA LYS A 105 6.98 14.19 0.84
C LYS A 105 7.21 14.05 2.35
N GLY A 106 8.49 13.98 2.72
CA GLY A 106 8.92 13.94 4.12
C GLY A 106 8.95 12.56 4.75
N LEU A 107 8.61 11.51 4.00
CA LEU A 107 8.71 10.11 4.43
C LEU A 107 9.65 9.34 3.51
N ASN A 108 10.49 8.49 4.10
CA ASN A 108 11.58 7.77 3.45
C ASN A 108 11.22 6.28 3.28
N PHE A 109 10.21 6.02 2.45
CA PHE A 109 9.84 4.65 2.06
C PHE A 109 10.74 4.13 0.96
N ASP A 110 10.99 2.81 0.97
CA ASP A 110 11.68 2.15 -0.13
C ASP A 110 10.78 2.03 -1.37
N TYR A 111 11.41 1.84 -2.54
CA TYR A 111 10.65 1.68 -3.80
C TYR A 111 9.74 0.45 -3.77
N GLU A 112 10.06 -0.55 -2.95
CA GLU A 112 9.24 -1.77 -2.80
C GLU A 112 7.87 -1.43 -2.21
N ALA A 113 7.80 -0.56 -1.20
CA ALA A 113 6.54 -0.09 -0.63
C ALA A 113 5.66 0.63 -1.67
N TYR A 114 6.27 1.48 -2.52
CA TYR A 114 5.54 2.17 -3.60
C TYR A 114 5.02 1.18 -4.65
N LEU A 115 5.89 0.35 -5.22
CA LEU A 115 5.51 -0.57 -6.30
C LEU A 115 4.57 -1.68 -5.81
N GLY A 116 4.82 -2.22 -4.62
CA GLY A 116 3.97 -3.22 -3.97
C GLY A 116 2.58 -2.65 -3.69
N GLY A 117 2.50 -1.49 -3.05
CA GLY A 117 1.23 -0.85 -2.70
C GLY A 117 0.41 -0.46 -3.93
N VAL A 118 1.03 0.02 -5.01
CA VAL A 118 0.34 0.31 -6.28
C VAL A 118 -0.20 -0.98 -6.91
N CYS A 119 0.56 -2.08 -6.88
CA CYS A 119 0.11 -3.38 -7.39
C CYS A 119 -1.12 -3.90 -6.61
N ASP A 120 -1.06 -3.86 -5.28
CA ASP A 120 -2.16 -4.31 -4.42
C ASP A 120 -3.42 -3.45 -4.60
N MET A 121 -3.24 -2.14 -4.80
CA MET A 121 -4.33 -1.20 -5.03
C MET A 121 -5.18 -1.54 -6.26
N ILE A 122 -4.60 -2.19 -7.30
CA ILE A 122 -5.39 -2.70 -8.43
C ILE A 122 -6.45 -3.72 -7.97
N GLY A 123 -6.13 -4.54 -6.98
CA GLY A 123 -7.09 -5.45 -6.34
C GLY A 123 -8.23 -4.70 -5.66
N GLU A 124 -7.93 -3.59 -4.98
CA GLU A 124 -8.93 -2.73 -4.35
C GLU A 124 -9.79 -1.96 -5.37
N LEU A 125 -9.24 -1.61 -6.54
CA LEU A 125 -10.03 -1.10 -7.66
C LEU A 125 -11.04 -2.11 -8.19
N VAL A 126 -10.68 -3.41 -8.26
CA VAL A 126 -11.64 -4.47 -8.61
C VAL A 126 -12.78 -4.49 -7.59
N ARG A 127 -12.45 -4.49 -6.29
CA ARG A 127 -13.45 -4.51 -5.21
C ARG A 127 -14.35 -3.27 -5.28
N TYR A 128 -13.77 -2.11 -5.51
CA TYR A 128 -14.49 -0.85 -5.65
C TYR A 128 -15.42 -0.89 -6.85
N ALA A 129 -14.92 -1.22 -8.04
CA ALA A 129 -15.73 -1.34 -9.25
C ALA A 129 -16.89 -2.34 -9.07
N THR A 130 -16.65 -3.47 -8.41
CA THR A 130 -17.70 -4.47 -8.09
C THR A 130 -18.80 -3.83 -7.23
N ASN A 131 -18.43 -3.13 -6.16
CA ASN A 131 -19.39 -2.45 -5.28
C ASN A 131 -20.18 -1.35 -5.99
N GLN A 132 -19.55 -0.63 -6.92
CA GLN A 132 -20.19 0.41 -7.73
C GLN A 132 -21.15 -0.20 -8.75
N ALA A 133 -20.75 -1.29 -9.41
CA ALA A 133 -21.59 -2.03 -10.35
C ALA A 133 -22.84 -2.61 -9.67
N ALA A 134 -22.70 -3.17 -8.47
CA ALA A 134 -23.82 -3.68 -7.67
C ALA A 134 -24.84 -2.58 -7.33
N GLN A 135 -24.42 -1.31 -7.31
CA GLN A 135 -25.28 -0.15 -7.09
C GLN A 135 -25.76 0.49 -8.42
N GLY A 136 -25.60 -0.20 -9.56
CA GLY A 136 -25.99 0.29 -10.88
C GLY A 136 -25.09 1.38 -11.46
N ARG A 137 -23.97 1.71 -10.82
CA ARG A 137 -23.06 2.79 -11.23
C ARG A 137 -22.03 2.33 -12.25
N PHE A 138 -22.50 1.82 -13.39
CA PHE A 138 -21.66 1.19 -14.42
C PHE A 138 -20.64 2.12 -15.07
N ALA A 139 -20.93 3.42 -15.18
CA ALA A 139 -19.98 4.41 -15.69
C ALA A 139 -18.69 4.49 -14.83
N VAL A 140 -18.80 4.22 -13.52
CA VAL A 140 -17.64 4.20 -12.62
C VAL A 140 -16.72 3.03 -12.94
N VAL A 141 -17.28 1.87 -13.29
CA VAL A 141 -16.50 0.67 -13.67
C VAL A 141 -15.60 0.97 -14.87
N ALA A 142 -16.14 1.61 -15.91
CA ALA A 142 -15.36 1.97 -17.09
C ALA A 142 -14.22 2.96 -16.76
N LYS A 143 -14.48 3.94 -15.89
CA LYS A 143 -13.45 4.89 -15.42
C LYS A 143 -12.36 4.18 -14.62
N VAL A 144 -12.73 3.31 -13.69
CA VAL A 144 -11.80 2.55 -12.84
C VAL A 144 -10.94 1.62 -13.69
N LYS A 145 -11.55 0.89 -14.64
CA LYS A 145 -10.84 0.04 -15.59
C LYS A 145 -9.78 0.84 -16.37
N LYS A 146 -10.16 1.99 -16.95
CA LYS A 146 -9.22 2.83 -17.70
C LYS A 146 -8.03 3.30 -16.85
N LYS A 147 -8.28 3.69 -15.59
CA LYS A 147 -7.19 4.08 -14.68
C LYS A 147 -6.25 2.91 -14.38
N ALA A 148 -6.81 1.72 -14.13
CA ALA A 148 -6.01 0.51 -13.91
C ALA A 148 -5.19 0.13 -15.14
N GLU A 149 -5.74 0.26 -16.36
CA GLU A 149 -4.99 0.03 -17.61
C GLU A 149 -3.77 0.95 -17.71
N VAL A 150 -3.96 2.26 -17.55
CA VAL A 150 -2.86 3.24 -17.61
C VAL A 150 -1.78 2.96 -16.57
N ILE A 151 -2.16 2.65 -15.32
CA ILE A 151 -1.19 2.31 -14.28
C ILE A 151 -0.41 1.04 -14.66
N MET A 152 -1.09 0.01 -15.17
CA MET A 152 -0.41 -1.23 -15.54
C MET A 152 0.50 -1.07 -16.77
N GLU A 153 0.17 -0.16 -17.68
CA GLU A 153 1.06 0.26 -18.78
C GLU A 153 2.31 0.96 -18.22
N ASP A 154 2.15 1.93 -17.31
CA ASP A 154 3.27 2.63 -16.66
C ASP A 154 4.19 1.67 -15.87
N LEU A 155 3.61 0.61 -15.28
CA LEU A 155 4.37 -0.41 -14.53
C LEU A 155 5.07 -1.45 -15.40
N ALA A 156 4.74 -1.54 -16.69
CA ALA A 156 5.26 -2.58 -17.57
C ALA A 156 6.78 -2.48 -17.78
N ASP A 157 7.31 -1.26 -17.79
CA ASP A 157 8.73 -0.96 -18.08
C ASP A 157 9.67 -1.20 -16.89
N PHE A 158 9.14 -1.54 -15.70
CA PHE A 158 9.96 -1.75 -14.50
C PHE A 158 10.71 -3.08 -14.46
N ASP A 159 10.42 -4.02 -15.38
CA ASP A 159 11.03 -5.36 -15.43
C ASP A 159 11.13 -6.05 -14.04
N MET A 160 10.02 -6.00 -13.29
CA MET A 160 10.00 -6.41 -11.88
C MET A 160 10.46 -7.86 -11.66
N THR A 161 11.24 -8.08 -10.60
CA THR A 161 11.79 -9.38 -10.20
C THR A 161 11.37 -9.78 -8.77
N SER A 162 11.64 -11.04 -8.39
CA SER A 162 11.40 -11.59 -7.05
C SER A 162 10.01 -11.27 -6.47
N TYR A 163 9.97 -10.56 -5.34
CA TYR A 163 8.76 -10.23 -4.60
C TYR A 163 7.81 -9.37 -5.44
N LEU A 164 8.33 -8.30 -6.06
CA LEU A 164 7.55 -7.37 -6.88
C LEU A 164 7.01 -8.04 -8.14
N ARG A 165 7.71 -9.04 -8.70
CA ARG A 165 7.20 -9.82 -9.83
C ARG A 165 5.88 -10.51 -9.49
N THR A 166 5.80 -11.09 -8.31
CA THR A 166 4.59 -11.80 -7.85
C THR A 166 3.42 -10.82 -7.69
N LYS A 167 3.67 -9.65 -7.12
CA LYS A 167 2.69 -8.57 -6.96
C LYS A 167 2.19 -8.05 -8.31
N TYR A 168 3.10 -7.78 -9.25
CA TYR A 168 2.75 -7.35 -10.60
C TYR A 168 1.88 -8.38 -11.32
N ASP A 169 2.20 -9.67 -11.19
CA ASP A 169 1.41 -10.75 -11.79
C ASP A 169 -0.01 -10.85 -11.19
N GLN A 170 -0.14 -10.65 -9.88
CA GLN A 170 -1.43 -10.54 -9.22
C GLN A 170 -2.21 -9.33 -9.73
N ALA A 171 -1.57 -8.15 -9.82
CA ALA A 171 -2.18 -6.94 -10.36
C ALA A 171 -2.68 -7.12 -11.80
N ARG A 172 -1.91 -7.81 -12.67
CA ARG A 172 -2.37 -8.20 -14.02
C ARG A 172 -3.61 -9.09 -13.97
N GLY A 173 -3.65 -10.05 -13.06
CA GLY A 173 -4.84 -10.88 -12.82
C GLY A 173 -6.05 -10.06 -12.39
N HIS A 174 -5.85 -9.03 -11.56
CA HIS A 174 -6.89 -8.11 -11.13
C HIS A 174 -7.38 -7.20 -12.27
N LEU A 175 -6.49 -6.67 -13.11
CA LEU A 175 -6.88 -5.91 -14.30
C LEU A 175 -7.80 -6.71 -15.22
N ARG A 176 -7.48 -7.98 -15.48
CA ARG A 176 -8.34 -8.88 -16.29
C ARG A 176 -9.76 -9.02 -15.72
N LYS A 177 -9.92 -8.99 -14.39
CA LYS A 177 -11.25 -9.00 -13.75
C LYS A 177 -12.03 -7.72 -14.01
N LEU A 178 -11.36 -6.55 -14.01
CA LEU A 178 -11.98 -5.28 -14.39
C LEU A 178 -12.39 -5.26 -15.85
N GLU A 179 -11.55 -5.77 -16.75
CA GLU A 179 -11.83 -5.90 -18.18
C GLU A 179 -13.06 -6.78 -18.42
N GLN A 180 -13.11 -7.95 -17.80
CA GLN A 180 -14.24 -8.88 -17.88
C GLN A 180 -15.53 -8.23 -17.38
N MET A 181 -15.49 -7.55 -16.22
CA MET A 181 -16.65 -6.85 -15.66
C MET A 181 -17.16 -5.75 -16.61
N ALA A 182 -16.26 -4.96 -17.18
CA ALA A 182 -16.62 -3.91 -18.14
C ALA A 182 -17.22 -4.49 -19.44
N TYR A 183 -16.68 -5.62 -19.92
CA TYR A 183 -17.22 -6.35 -21.06
C TYR A 183 -18.66 -6.84 -20.80
N GLU A 184 -18.90 -7.48 -19.66
CA GLU A 184 -20.23 -8.00 -19.29
C GLU A 184 -21.29 -6.91 -19.18
N ILE A 185 -20.93 -5.77 -18.57
CA ILE A 185 -21.79 -4.58 -18.48
C ILE A 185 -22.18 -4.11 -19.89
N LYS A 186 -21.20 -4.00 -20.79
CA LYS A 186 -21.42 -3.53 -22.17
C LYS A 186 -22.29 -4.51 -22.96
N LEU A 187 -22.12 -5.82 -22.75
CA LEU A 187 -22.94 -6.84 -23.41
C LEU A 187 -24.40 -6.78 -22.95
N ARG A 188 -24.64 -6.58 -21.65
CA ARG A 188 -26.01 -6.49 -21.09
C ARG A 188 -26.74 -5.20 -21.46
N GLY A 189 -26.02 -4.08 -21.59
CA GLY A 189 -26.60 -2.79 -22.00
C GLY A 189 -26.92 -2.66 -23.49
N ARG A 190 -26.66 -3.69 -24.30
CA ARG A 190 -27.04 -3.78 -25.73
C ARG A 190 -28.40 -4.47 -25.95
N LYS A 191 -29.05 -4.96 -24.89
CA LYS A 191 -30.42 -5.46 -24.91
C LYS A 191 -31.36 -4.33 -24.52
#